data_AF-A0A0E0KAL0-F1
#
_entry.id   AF-A0A0E0KAL0-F1
#
_cell.length_a   1.000
_cell.length_b   1.000
_cell.length_c   1.000
_cell.angle_alpha   90.00
_cell.angle_beta   90.00
_cell.angle_gamma   90.00
#
_symmetry.space_group_name_H-M   'P 1'
#
loop_
_entity.id
_entity.type
_entity.pdbx_description
1 polymer ?
#
loop_
_entity_poly.entity_id
_entity_poly.type
_entity_poly.pdbx_seq_one_letter_code
_entity_poly.pdbx_strand_id
1 'polypeptide(L)'
;MAGKAGGLKGVALIGGGGGNSTVAGALHFFQDPSTGYTEVRGRVTGLAPGLHGFHIHSFGDTTNGCNSTGPHFNPHNKSHGAPSDDERHVGDLGNIVANKDGVADIFIKDLQISLSGPHSILGRAVVVHADSDDLGRVFQSFLRFGSSTLSVTSSKVIIIRQVSLDFDLQFNNLYSIVMKLEVVVVCCSEIWKSLALFVPDFLKNGS
;
A
#
# COMPACT_ATOMS: atom_id res chain seq x y z
N MET A 1 25.40 5.62 24.59
CA MET A 1 24.55 4.48 24.17
C MET A 1 23.95 4.82 22.83
N ALA A 2 24.25 4.07 21.76
CA ALA A 2 23.63 4.32 20.45
C ALA A 2 22.14 3.97 20.56
N GLY A 3 21.27 4.96 20.29
CA GLY A 3 19.83 4.75 20.31
C GLY A 3 19.47 3.63 19.32
N LYS A 4 18.68 2.65 19.77
CA LYS A 4 18.09 1.64 18.89
C LYS A 4 17.31 2.37 17.81
N ALA A 5 17.74 2.27 16.55
CA ALA A 5 17.05 2.88 15.44
C ALA A 5 15.58 2.42 15.49
N GLY A 6 14.65 3.37 15.57
CA GLY A 6 13.22 3.06 15.51
C GLY A 6 12.90 2.46 14.14
N GLY A 7 12.04 1.44 14.11
CA GLY A 7 11.61 0.86 12.84
C GLY A 7 10.91 1.88 11.95
N LEU A 8 11.00 1.69 10.63
CA LEU A 8 10.34 2.57 9.66
C LEU A 8 8.84 2.28 9.67
N LYS A 9 8.04 3.33 9.55
CA LYS A 9 6.58 3.26 9.52
C LYS A 9 6.04 3.87 8.24
N GLY A 10 4.97 3.29 7.72
CA GLY A 10 4.21 3.83 6.61
C GLY A 10 2.71 3.62 6.80
N VAL A 11 1.91 4.38 6.06
CA VAL A 11 0.46 4.29 6.10
C VAL A 11 -0.13 4.42 4.70
N ALA A 12 -1.17 3.64 4.41
CA ALA A 12 -2.01 3.81 3.24
C ALA A 12 -3.48 3.92 3.69
N LEU A 13 -4.09 5.09 3.46
CA LEU A 13 -5.46 5.38 3.85
C LEU A 13 -6.42 5.05 2.71
N ILE A 14 -7.28 4.06 2.93
CA ILE A 14 -8.26 3.55 1.98
C ILE A 14 -9.58 4.30 2.17
N GLY A 15 -10.08 4.94 1.12
CA GLY A 15 -11.40 5.57 1.19
C GLY A 15 -11.82 6.28 -0.08
N GLY A 16 -12.92 5.83 -0.70
CA GLY A 16 -13.76 6.58 -1.65
C GLY A 16 -13.08 7.56 -2.60
N GLY A 17 -12.34 7.07 -3.59
CA GLY A 17 -11.91 7.91 -4.71
C GLY A 17 -13.07 8.19 -5.65
N GLY A 18 -13.90 9.19 -5.34
CA GLY A 18 -14.91 9.76 -6.24
C GLY A 18 -16.00 8.79 -6.74
N GLY A 19 -17.24 8.98 -6.27
CA GLY A 19 -18.42 8.23 -6.74
C GLY A 19 -18.70 6.97 -5.93
N ASN A 20 -19.71 7.01 -5.05
CA ASN A 20 -20.43 5.90 -4.40
C ASN A 20 -19.69 4.62 -3.97
N SER A 21 -18.36 4.63 -3.81
CA SER A 21 -17.64 3.48 -3.27
C SER A 21 -17.79 3.47 -1.75
N THR A 22 -18.42 2.42 -1.23
CA THR A 22 -18.58 2.15 0.21
C THR A 22 -17.30 1.62 0.86
N VAL A 23 -16.21 1.53 0.09
CA VAL A 23 -14.98 0.89 0.51
C VAL A 23 -14.06 1.87 1.23
N ALA A 24 -13.66 1.50 2.44
CA ALA A 24 -12.84 2.32 3.34
C ALA A 24 -11.91 1.44 4.18
N GLY A 25 -10.86 2.04 4.75
CA GLY A 25 -9.92 1.33 5.59
C GLY A 25 -8.62 2.08 5.82
N ALA A 26 -7.71 1.45 6.55
CA ALA A 26 -6.35 1.94 6.72
C ALA A 26 -5.40 0.75 6.85
N LEU A 27 -4.22 0.90 6.26
CA LEU A 27 -3.13 -0.05 6.33
C LEU A 27 -1.91 0.66 6.93
N HIS A 28 -1.32 0.04 7.93
CA HIS A 28 -0.08 0.45 8.57
C HIS A 28 1.02 -0.53 8.19
N PHE A 29 2.16 0.01 7.83
CA PHE A 29 3.37 -0.73 7.49
C PHE A 29 4.41 -0.46 8.58
N PHE A 30 5.04 -1.51 9.08
CA PHE A 30 6.12 -1.40 10.05
C PHE A 30 7.27 -2.30 9.63
N GLN A 31 8.42 -1.71 9.31
CA GLN A 31 9.64 -2.46 9.01
C GLN A 31 10.50 -2.59 10.27
N ASP A 32 10.68 -3.82 10.73
CA ASP A 32 11.53 -4.15 11.87
C ASP A 32 13.01 -4.06 11.45
N PRO A 33 13.80 -3.15 12.04
CA PRO A 33 15.20 -2.96 11.66
C PRO A 33 16.10 -4.11 12.11
N SER A 34 15.65 -4.97 13.04
CA SER A 34 16.42 -6.11 13.53
C SER A 34 16.26 -7.36 12.67
N THR A 35 15.11 -7.52 12.03
CA THR A 35 14.79 -8.72 11.23
C THR A 35 14.64 -8.43 9.74
N GLY A 36 14.44 -7.17 9.35
CA GLY A 36 14.21 -6.75 7.97
C GLY A 36 12.78 -6.95 7.47
N TYR A 37 11.94 -7.67 8.22
CA TYR A 37 10.54 -7.90 7.87
C TYR A 37 9.74 -6.61 7.92
N THR A 38 8.86 -6.46 6.94
CA THR A 38 7.79 -5.48 6.95
C THR A 38 6.48 -6.16 7.30
N GLU A 39 5.85 -5.68 8.36
CA GLU A 39 4.50 -6.07 8.75
C GLU A 39 3.49 -5.10 8.17
N VAL A 40 2.43 -5.64 7.56
CA VAL A 40 1.26 -4.90 7.09
C VAL A 40 0.10 -5.23 8.00
N ARG A 41 -0.48 -4.22 8.65
CA ARG A 41 -1.61 -4.36 9.57
C ARG A 41 -2.71 -3.40 9.21
N GLY A 42 -3.95 -3.83 9.22
CA GLY A 42 -5.04 -2.90 8.96
C GLY A 42 -6.39 -3.55 8.84
N ARG A 43 -7.37 -2.72 8.49
CA ARG A 43 -8.74 -3.16 8.24
C ARG A 43 -9.28 -2.47 7.00
N VAL A 44 -9.96 -3.24 6.17
CA VAL A 44 -10.70 -2.77 5.01
C VAL A 44 -12.15 -3.21 5.14
N THR A 45 -13.08 -2.32 4.85
CA THR A 45 -14.53 -2.53 4.94
C THR A 45 -15.21 -2.21 3.63
N GLY A 46 -16.39 -2.78 3.38
CA GLY A 46 -17.19 -2.53 2.19
C GLY A 46 -16.81 -3.42 0.99
N LEU A 47 -16.00 -4.46 1.21
CA LEU A 47 -15.65 -5.46 0.21
C LEU A 47 -16.80 -6.48 0.03
N ALA A 48 -16.82 -7.18 -1.10
CA ALA A 48 -17.65 -8.38 -1.22
C ALA A 48 -17.07 -9.49 -0.31
N PRO A 49 -17.87 -10.41 0.24
CA PRO A 49 -17.31 -11.56 0.97
C PRO A 49 -16.47 -12.44 0.06
N GLY A 50 -15.28 -12.86 0.52
CA GLY A 50 -14.40 -13.76 -0.23
C GLY A 50 -12.94 -13.30 -0.29
N LEU A 51 -12.22 -13.87 -1.26
CA LEU A 51 -10.80 -13.58 -1.51
C LEU A 51 -10.65 -12.40 -2.46
N HIS A 52 -9.73 -11.51 -2.13
CA HIS A 52 -9.39 -10.34 -2.94
C HIS A 52 -7.88 -10.27 -3.12
N GLY A 53 -7.41 -10.19 -4.37
CA GLY A 53 -6.00 -9.98 -4.67
C GLY A 53 -5.49 -8.67 -4.07
N PHE A 54 -4.27 -8.71 -3.53
CA PHE A 54 -3.70 -7.62 -2.75
C PHE A 54 -2.23 -7.42 -3.14
N HIS A 55 -1.94 -6.27 -3.75
CA HIS A 55 -0.64 -6.03 -4.40
C HIS A 55 -0.11 -4.62 -4.15
N ILE A 56 1.21 -4.48 -4.26
CA ILE A 56 1.87 -3.18 -4.43
C ILE A 56 2.15 -2.97 -5.92
N HIS A 57 1.62 -1.89 -6.49
CA HIS A 57 1.85 -1.49 -7.87
C HIS A 57 3.04 -0.54 -8.00
N SER A 58 3.59 -0.43 -9.20
CA SER A 58 4.84 0.28 -9.45
C SER A 58 4.75 1.78 -9.18
N PHE A 59 3.61 2.41 -9.46
CA PHE A 59 3.42 3.85 -9.33
C PHE A 59 2.36 4.17 -8.26
N GLY A 60 2.62 5.22 -7.47
CA GLY A 60 1.63 5.81 -6.56
C GLY A 60 0.64 6.75 -7.23
N ASP A 61 0.62 6.81 -8.57
CA ASP A 61 -0.31 7.66 -9.31
C ASP A 61 -1.72 7.04 -9.28
N THR A 62 -2.64 7.74 -8.60
CA THR A 62 -4.04 7.33 -8.45
C THR A 62 -5.00 8.20 -9.26
N THR A 63 -4.49 9.04 -10.18
CA THR A 63 -5.27 10.05 -10.91
C THR A 63 -6.27 9.42 -11.90
N ASN A 64 -5.90 8.33 -12.56
CA ASN A 64 -6.77 7.59 -13.49
C ASN A 64 -7.07 6.18 -12.98
N GLY A 65 -7.34 6.05 -11.68
CA GLY A 65 -7.59 4.76 -11.05
C GLY A 65 -6.45 3.78 -11.32
N CYS A 66 -6.80 2.54 -11.70
CA CYS A 66 -5.87 1.41 -11.84
C CYS A 66 -4.82 1.65 -12.91
N ASN A 67 -5.22 2.32 -13.98
CA ASN A 67 -4.42 2.44 -15.17
C ASN A 67 -3.15 3.26 -14.91
N SER A 68 -3.24 4.23 -14.00
CA SER A 68 -2.13 5.09 -13.59
C SER A 68 -1.12 4.41 -12.66
N THR A 69 -1.52 3.35 -11.94
CA THR A 69 -0.64 2.68 -10.96
C THR A 69 0.42 1.79 -11.61
N GLY A 70 0.26 1.47 -12.89
CA GLY A 70 1.14 0.55 -13.62
C GLY A 70 0.98 -0.91 -13.17
N PRO A 71 1.92 -1.79 -13.55
CA PRO A 71 1.89 -3.21 -13.16
C PRO A 71 2.34 -3.40 -11.69
N HIS A 72 2.26 -4.65 -11.21
CA HIS A 72 2.82 -5.05 -9.92
C HIS A 72 4.28 -4.61 -9.82
N PHE A 73 4.71 -4.20 -8.63
CA PHE A 73 6.07 -3.75 -8.39
C PHE A 73 7.05 -4.91 -8.53
N ASN A 74 7.82 -4.91 -9.62
CA ASN A 74 8.71 -6.00 -10.01
C ASN A 74 10.12 -5.51 -10.39
N PRO A 75 10.94 -5.06 -9.41
CA PRO A 75 12.30 -4.59 -9.69
C PRO A 75 13.25 -5.73 -10.12
N HIS A 76 12.87 -6.99 -9.89
CA HIS A 76 13.69 -8.16 -10.17
C HIS A 76 13.33 -8.87 -11.49
N ASN A 77 12.34 -8.35 -12.22
CA ASN A 77 11.85 -8.92 -13.47
C ASN A 77 11.50 -10.42 -13.36
N LYS A 78 10.87 -10.80 -12.24
CA LYS A 78 10.39 -12.14 -11.95
C LYS A 78 8.98 -12.36 -12.49
N SER A 79 8.54 -13.61 -12.53
CA SER A 79 7.14 -13.96 -12.77
C SER A 79 6.28 -13.68 -11.53
N HIS A 80 4.98 -13.54 -11.74
CA HIS A 80 4.00 -13.45 -10.66
C HIS A 80 3.92 -14.78 -9.87
N GLY A 81 3.74 -14.71 -8.56
CA GLY A 81 3.67 -15.90 -7.70
C GLY A 81 3.06 -15.62 -6.32
N ALA A 82 2.93 -16.66 -5.50
CA ALA A 82 2.45 -16.49 -4.14
C ALA A 82 3.50 -15.79 -3.25
N PRO A 83 3.09 -15.16 -2.14
CA PRO A 83 4.05 -14.56 -1.21
C PRO A 83 5.07 -15.56 -0.62
N SER A 84 4.73 -16.84 -0.57
CA SER A 84 5.63 -17.91 -0.11
C SER A 84 6.67 -18.32 -1.15
N ASP A 85 6.50 -17.95 -2.40
CA ASP A 85 7.26 -18.47 -3.52
C ASP A 85 8.52 -17.62 -3.72
N ASP A 86 9.65 -18.25 -4.07
CA ASP A 86 10.88 -17.52 -4.42
C ASP A 86 10.72 -16.75 -5.73
N GLU A 87 9.90 -17.28 -6.64
CA GLU A 87 9.55 -16.67 -7.92
C GLU A 87 8.22 -15.93 -7.78
N ARG A 88 8.33 -14.62 -7.47
CA ARG A 88 7.22 -13.69 -7.30
C ARG A 88 7.68 -12.28 -7.60
N HIS A 89 6.74 -11.37 -7.86
CA HIS A 89 7.04 -9.94 -7.79
C HIS A 89 7.24 -9.51 -6.32
N VAL A 90 7.97 -8.41 -6.12
CA VAL A 90 8.10 -7.80 -4.79
C VAL A 90 6.74 -7.36 -4.27
N GLY A 91 5.89 -6.81 -5.15
CA GLY A 91 4.55 -6.36 -4.81
C GLY A 91 3.51 -7.45 -4.64
N ASP A 92 3.81 -8.74 -4.84
CA ASP A 92 2.84 -9.82 -4.70
C ASP A 92 2.62 -10.16 -3.22
N LEU A 93 1.47 -9.76 -2.66
CA LEU A 93 1.09 -10.03 -1.26
C LEU A 93 -0.07 -11.05 -1.16
N GLY A 94 -0.49 -11.63 -2.28
CA GLY A 94 -1.47 -12.70 -2.37
C GLY A 94 -2.90 -12.19 -2.17
N ASN A 95 -3.67 -12.88 -1.32
CA ASN A 95 -5.08 -12.55 -1.10
C ASN A 95 -5.35 -12.07 0.34
N ILE A 96 -6.21 -11.06 0.46
CA ILE A 96 -6.91 -10.75 1.72
C ILE A 96 -8.30 -11.40 1.73
N VAL A 97 -8.83 -11.68 2.92
CA VAL A 97 -10.13 -12.34 3.08
C VAL A 97 -11.12 -11.37 3.70
N ALA A 98 -12.18 -11.04 2.97
CA ALA A 98 -13.32 -10.30 3.48
C ALA A 98 -14.37 -11.28 4.03
N ASN A 99 -14.81 -11.04 5.26
CA ASN A 99 -15.87 -11.83 5.90
C ASN A 99 -17.26 -11.52 5.29
N LYS A 100 -18.30 -12.19 5.81
CA LYS A 100 -19.70 -12.00 5.36
C LYS A 100 -20.22 -10.56 5.48
N ASP A 101 -19.61 -9.75 6.34
CA ASP A 101 -19.98 -8.35 6.58
C ASP A 101 -19.14 -7.39 5.71
N GLY A 102 -18.33 -7.94 4.78
CA GLY A 102 -17.47 -7.18 3.88
C GLY A 102 -16.25 -6.57 4.56
N VAL A 103 -15.82 -7.14 5.69
CA VAL A 103 -14.67 -6.68 6.48
C VAL A 103 -13.50 -7.63 6.34
N ALA A 104 -12.35 -7.10 5.95
CA ALA A 104 -11.07 -7.80 5.91
C ALA A 104 -10.13 -7.22 6.98
N ASP A 105 -9.79 -8.05 7.97
CA ASP A 105 -8.70 -7.77 8.92
C ASP A 105 -7.39 -8.31 8.36
N ILE A 106 -6.41 -7.44 8.16
CA ILE A 106 -5.18 -7.73 7.42
C ILE A 106 -4.02 -7.79 8.40
N PHE A 107 -3.32 -8.92 8.38
CA PHE A 107 -2.02 -9.10 9.02
C PHE A 107 -1.13 -9.91 8.07
N ILE A 108 -0.13 -9.24 7.49
CA ILE A 108 0.83 -9.84 6.56
C ILE A 108 2.23 -9.54 7.08
N LYS A 109 3.13 -10.50 6.96
CA LYS A 109 4.55 -10.35 7.29
C LYS A 109 5.37 -10.78 6.09
N ASP A 110 6.19 -9.86 5.56
CA ASP A 110 6.86 -10.03 4.29
C ASP A 110 8.30 -9.49 4.31
N LEU A 111 9.21 -10.13 3.56
CA LEU A 111 10.62 -9.74 3.46
C LEU A 111 10.98 -8.97 2.18
N GLN A 112 10.10 -8.96 1.18
CA GLN A 112 10.35 -8.34 -0.12
C GLN A 112 9.97 -6.85 -0.08
N ILE A 113 8.86 -6.50 0.58
CA ILE A 113 8.35 -5.12 0.63
C ILE A 113 9.10 -4.22 1.64
N SER A 114 10.26 -3.72 1.27
CA SER A 114 11.03 -2.78 2.10
C SER A 114 10.38 -1.39 2.19
N LEU A 115 10.55 -0.68 3.30
CA LEU A 115 10.22 0.74 3.44
C LEU A 115 11.42 1.66 3.15
N SER A 116 12.58 1.11 2.81
CA SER A 116 13.79 1.87 2.51
C SER A 116 14.60 1.29 1.35
N GLY A 117 15.57 2.07 0.87
CA GLY A 117 16.44 1.68 -0.22
C GLY A 117 15.79 1.75 -1.60
N PRO A 118 16.48 1.24 -2.64
CA PRO A 118 16.04 1.37 -4.04
C PRO A 118 14.73 0.61 -4.33
N HIS A 119 14.42 -0.43 -3.55
CA HIS A 119 13.19 -1.21 -3.69
C HIS A 119 12.12 -0.83 -2.66
N SER A 120 12.19 0.40 -2.11
CA SER A 120 11.17 0.88 -1.19
C SER A 120 9.79 0.92 -1.84
N ILE A 121 8.77 0.56 -1.05
CA ILE A 121 7.36 0.69 -1.43
C ILE A 121 6.76 2.05 -1.06
N LEU A 122 7.51 2.90 -0.36
CA LEU A 122 7.06 4.28 -0.10
C LEU A 122 6.88 5.02 -1.41
N GLY A 123 5.76 5.75 -1.54
CA GLY A 123 5.41 6.44 -2.78
C GLY A 123 4.74 5.55 -3.83
N ARG A 124 4.57 4.25 -3.58
CA ARG A 124 3.88 3.31 -4.47
C ARG A 124 2.45 3.07 -4.04
N ALA A 125 1.62 2.53 -4.93
CA ALA A 125 0.22 2.25 -4.63
C ALA A 125 0.02 0.84 -4.07
N VAL A 126 -0.76 0.74 -2.99
CA VAL A 126 -1.41 -0.50 -2.57
C VAL A 126 -2.71 -0.64 -3.33
N VAL A 127 -2.96 -1.83 -3.88
CA VAL A 127 -4.11 -2.14 -4.72
C VAL A 127 -4.85 -3.37 -4.18
N VAL A 128 -6.17 -3.25 -4.06
CA VAL A 128 -7.07 -4.36 -3.73
C VAL A 128 -7.94 -4.66 -4.95
N HIS A 129 -7.91 -5.89 -5.44
CA HIS A 129 -8.69 -6.35 -6.58
C HIS A 129 -10.05 -6.92 -6.17
N ALA A 130 -11.02 -6.92 -7.08
CA ALA A 130 -12.35 -7.45 -6.85
C ALA A 130 -12.38 -8.96 -6.80
N ASP A 131 -11.50 -9.62 -7.55
CA ASP A 131 -11.41 -11.06 -7.64
C ASP A 131 -10.19 -11.57 -6.86
N SER A 132 -10.18 -12.87 -6.61
CA SER A 132 -9.05 -13.57 -6.00
C SER A 132 -7.84 -13.57 -6.93
N ASP A 133 -6.67 -13.33 -6.36
CA ASP A 133 -5.38 -13.62 -6.98
C ASP A 133 -5.17 -15.14 -7.08
N ASP A 134 -4.73 -15.59 -8.24
CA ASP A 134 -4.46 -16.99 -8.54
C ASP A 134 -3.05 -17.46 -8.19
N LEU A 135 -2.20 -16.52 -7.74
CA LEU A 135 -0.84 -16.76 -7.26
C LEU A 135 0.09 -17.34 -8.34
N GLY A 136 -0.20 -17.10 -9.62
CA GLY A 136 0.54 -17.65 -10.76
C GLY A 136 0.25 -19.13 -11.04
N ARG A 137 -0.81 -19.70 -10.44
CA ARG A 137 -1.08 -21.15 -10.46
C ARG A 137 -2.14 -21.56 -11.48
N VAL A 138 -2.86 -20.62 -12.11
CA VAL A 138 -3.84 -20.97 -13.16
C VAL A 138 -3.12 -21.07 -14.51
N PHE A 139 -2.14 -21.97 -14.56
CA PHE A 139 -1.43 -22.39 -15.76
C PHE A 139 -1.85 -23.80 -16.21
N GLN A 140 -3.12 -24.20 -15.97
CA GLN A 140 -3.63 -25.51 -16.43
C GLN A 140 -4.96 -25.52 -17.22
N SER A 141 -5.68 -24.41 -17.38
CA SER A 141 -6.93 -24.43 -18.19
C SER A 141 -6.93 -23.54 -19.43
N PHE A 142 -5.92 -22.69 -19.66
CA PHE A 142 -5.95 -21.69 -20.74
C PHE A 142 -4.74 -21.72 -21.69
N LEU A 143 -4.16 -22.89 -21.98
CA LEU A 143 -3.25 -23.03 -23.12
C LEU A 143 -4.03 -23.09 -24.45
N ARG A 144 -4.55 -21.95 -24.91
CA ARG A 144 -5.00 -21.82 -26.31
C ARG A 144 -4.44 -20.64 -27.10
N PHE A 145 -3.76 -19.67 -26.49
CA PHE A 145 -3.04 -18.65 -27.24
C PHE A 145 -1.72 -18.33 -26.54
N GLY A 146 -0.60 -18.63 -27.22
CA GLY A 146 0.74 -18.43 -26.68
C GLY A 146 1.06 -16.96 -26.48
N SER A 147 1.36 -16.58 -25.24
CA SER A 147 2.22 -15.45 -24.87
C SER A 147 2.62 -15.60 -23.40
N SER A 148 3.91 -15.62 -23.12
CA SER A 148 4.51 -16.01 -21.84
C SER A 148 4.60 -14.89 -20.78
N THR A 149 3.70 -13.91 -20.77
CA THR A 149 3.88 -12.71 -19.89
C THR A 149 2.62 -12.05 -19.34
N LEU A 150 1.44 -12.68 -19.40
CA LEU A 150 0.20 -12.05 -18.91
C LEU A 150 -0.48 -12.91 -17.84
N SER A 151 0.03 -12.87 -16.61
CA SER A 151 -0.87 -12.92 -15.44
C SER A 151 -1.31 -11.48 -15.16
N VAL A 152 -2.16 -10.97 -16.05
CA VAL A 152 -3.02 -9.84 -15.71
C VAL A 152 -4.40 -10.45 -15.71
N THR A 153 -4.82 -10.96 -14.55
CA THR A 153 -6.25 -11.00 -14.31
C THR A 153 -6.70 -9.56 -14.51
N SER A 154 -7.56 -9.33 -15.51
CA SER A 154 -8.22 -8.04 -15.75
C SER A 154 -9.25 -7.78 -14.63
N SER A 155 -8.80 -7.96 -13.39
CA SER A 155 -9.61 -7.92 -12.20
C SER A 155 -9.84 -6.48 -11.85
N LYS A 156 -11.11 -6.11 -11.86
CA LYS A 156 -11.61 -4.79 -11.47
C LYS A 156 -10.94 -4.40 -10.16
N VAL A 157 -10.20 -3.31 -10.16
CA VAL A 157 -9.60 -2.80 -8.92
C VAL A 157 -10.68 -2.11 -8.09
N ILE A 158 -10.69 -2.42 -6.80
CA ILE A 158 -11.62 -1.81 -5.84
C ILE A 158 -10.98 -0.57 -5.20
N ILE A 159 -9.68 -0.63 -4.87
CA ILE A 159 -8.99 0.39 -4.08
C ILE A 159 -7.58 0.61 -4.59
N ILE A 160 -7.13 1.87 -4.57
CA ILE A 160 -5.75 2.25 -4.90
C ILE A 160 -5.28 3.36 -3.98
N ARG A 161 -4.22 3.17 -3.20
CA ARG A 161 -3.70 4.24 -2.34
C ARG A 161 -2.20 4.22 -2.21
N GLN A 162 -1.59 5.39 -2.25
CA GLN A 162 -0.16 5.55 -2.05
C GLN A 162 0.23 5.20 -0.60
N VAL A 163 1.35 4.49 -0.43
CA VAL A 163 2.02 4.33 0.87
C VAL A 163 2.80 5.60 1.17
N SER A 164 2.40 6.28 2.24
CA SER A 164 3.07 7.49 2.74
C SER A 164 3.88 7.17 4.00
N LEU A 165 4.94 7.93 4.25
CA LEU A 165 5.67 7.86 5.53
C LEU A 165 4.75 8.29 6.67
N ASP A 166 4.82 7.57 7.77
CA ASP A 166 4.13 7.95 9.01
C ASP A 166 5.13 8.63 9.96
N PHE A 167 4.94 9.93 10.19
CA PHE A 167 5.69 10.69 11.18
C PHE A 167 4.90 10.71 12.49
N ASP A 168 5.32 9.88 13.43
CA ASP A 168 4.78 9.84 14.79
C ASP A 168 5.34 11.06 15.57
N LEU A 169 4.70 12.23 15.44
CA LEU A 169 4.97 13.36 16.34
C LEU A 169 4.23 13.10 17.66
N GLN A 170 4.95 12.50 18.61
CA GLN A 170 4.43 12.32 19.96
C GLN A 170 4.42 13.66 20.71
N PHE A 171 3.24 14.26 20.87
CA PHE A 171 3.00 15.29 21.88
C PHE A 171 2.47 14.63 23.16
N ASN A 172 3.37 14.46 24.15
CA ASN A 172 3.04 14.08 25.53
C ASN A 172 2.06 12.90 25.71
N ASN A 173 2.17 11.82 24.92
CA ASN A 173 1.43 10.57 25.11
C ASN A 173 -0.11 10.65 25.10
N LEU A 174 -0.73 11.72 24.60
CA LEU A 174 -2.19 11.83 24.55
C LEU A 174 -2.80 11.85 23.14
N TYR A 175 -2.03 12.14 22.08
CA TYR A 175 -2.54 12.24 20.71
C TYR A 175 -1.49 11.80 19.68
N SER A 176 -1.90 10.99 18.70
CA SER A 176 -1.10 10.65 17.50
C SER A 176 -1.70 11.38 16.31
N ILE A 177 -0.91 12.25 15.66
CA ILE A 177 -1.30 12.97 14.45
C ILE A 177 -0.60 12.31 13.27
N VAL A 178 -1.35 11.62 12.40
CA VAL A 178 -0.82 11.08 11.14
C VAL A 178 -0.71 12.24 10.15
N MET A 179 0.51 12.75 9.95
CA MET A 179 0.76 13.72 8.89
C MET A 179 1.12 13.00 7.59
N LYS A 180 0.21 13.07 6.60
CA LYS A 180 0.50 12.66 5.24
C LYS A 180 1.47 13.69 4.63
N LEU A 181 2.76 13.37 4.58
CA LEU A 181 3.69 14.14 3.77
C LEU A 181 3.49 13.72 2.31
N GLU A 182 2.62 14.44 1.59
CA GLU A 182 2.62 14.40 0.13
C GLU A 182 3.91 15.09 -0.33
N VAL A 183 4.95 14.30 -0.58
CA VAL A 183 6.11 14.77 -1.34
C VAL A 183 5.64 14.94 -2.78
N VAL A 184 5.06 16.09 -3.09
CA VAL A 184 4.93 16.54 -4.48
C VAL A 184 6.35 16.78 -4.96
N VAL A 185 6.94 15.78 -5.63
CA VAL A 185 8.17 15.97 -6.38
C VAL A 185 7.83 16.87 -7.57
N VAL A 186 7.84 18.18 -7.35
CA VAL A 186 7.83 19.16 -8.43
C VAL A 186 9.19 19.02 -9.11
N CYS A 187 9.21 18.27 -10.20
CA CYS A 187 10.35 18.25 -11.11
C CYS A 187 10.36 19.57 -11.89
N CYS A 188 10.95 20.61 -11.29
CA CYS A 188 11.54 21.70 -12.06
C CYS A 188 12.47 22.51 -11.14
N SER A 189 13.64 22.82 -11.66
CA SER A 189 14.63 23.74 -11.09
C SER A 189 13.99 25.04 -10.60
N GLU A 190 14.47 25.52 -9.44
CA GLU A 190 14.27 26.86 -8.85
C GLU A 190 13.06 27.04 -7.89
N ILE A 191 13.42 27.50 -6.68
CA ILE A 191 12.64 28.31 -5.71
C ILE A 191 12.07 27.61 -4.46
N TRP A 192 12.68 28.01 -3.34
CA TRP A 192 12.20 27.98 -1.97
C TRP A 192 10.87 28.74 -1.82
N LYS A 193 9.83 28.08 -1.28
CA LYS A 193 8.75 28.60 -0.40
C LYS A 193 7.44 27.86 -0.66
N SER A 194 7.01 27.02 0.30
CA SER A 194 5.68 27.08 0.92
C SER A 194 5.48 25.90 1.86
N LEU A 195 5.76 26.12 3.14
CA LEU A 195 5.22 25.33 4.24
C LEU A 195 4.20 26.22 4.96
N ALA A 196 2.92 26.07 4.60
CA ALA A 196 1.74 26.66 5.21
C ALA A 196 0.54 25.89 4.59
N LEU A 197 -0.46 25.35 5.28
CA LEU A 197 -0.98 25.48 6.63
C LEU A 197 -1.66 24.15 7.02
N PHE A 198 -1.54 23.73 8.28
CA PHE A 198 -2.69 23.30 9.09
C PHE A 198 -2.25 23.32 10.56
N VAL A 199 -2.44 24.47 11.21
CA VAL A 199 -2.42 24.58 12.67
C VAL A 199 -3.88 24.62 13.10
N PRO A 200 -4.37 23.69 13.93
CA PRO A 200 -5.64 23.89 14.62
C PRO A 200 -5.42 24.96 15.69
N ASP A 201 -6.14 26.07 15.59
CA ASP A 201 -6.25 27.07 16.66
C ASP A 201 -6.78 26.40 17.92
N PHE A 202 -5.90 26.17 18.90
CA PHE A 202 -6.28 25.93 20.28
C PHE A 202 -5.30 26.69 21.17
N LEU A 203 -5.85 27.41 22.15
CA LEU A 203 -5.20 28.26 23.17
C LEU A 203 -5.06 29.75 22.84
N LYS A 204 -6.18 30.49 22.87
CA LYS A 204 -6.26 31.79 23.57
C LYS A 204 -7.66 31.98 24.16
N ASN A 205 -7.79 31.75 25.46
CA ASN A 205 -8.57 32.58 26.40
C ASN A 205 -8.33 32.05 27.81
N GLY A 206 -7.33 32.65 28.46
CA GLY A 206 -6.93 32.41 29.83
C GLY A 206 -6.21 33.66 30.34
N SER A 207 -7.00 34.69 30.64
CA SER A 207 -6.68 35.79 31.55
C SER A 207 -7.99 36.43 31.98
#